data_AF-A0A2W4KZ25-F1
#
_entry.id   AF-A0A2W4KZ25-F1
#
_cell.length_a   1.000
_cell.length_b   1.000
_cell.length_c   1.000
_cell.angle_alpha   90.00
_cell.angle_beta   90.00
_cell.angle_gamma   90.00
#
_symmetry.space_group_name_H-M   'P 1'
#
loop_
_entity.id
_entity.type
_entity.pdbx_description
1 polymer ?
#
loop_
_entity_poly.entity_id
_entity_poly.type
_entity_poly.pdbx_seq_one_letter_code
_entity_poly.pdbx_strand_id
1 'polypeptide(L)' 'MTRRVGIIGFRGMVGSVLVERMLAERDFDQFEPYFFSTTQAGSQA' A
#
# COMPACT_ATOMS: atom_id res chain seq x y z
N MET A 1 -2.95 -9.15 17.71
CA MET A 1 -1.80 -8.82 16.85
C MET A 1 -2.33 -8.24 15.56
N THR A 2 -1.91 -7.02 15.21
CA THR A 2 -2.23 -6.41 13.91
C THR A 2 -1.45 -7.14 12.81
N ARG A 3 -2.09 -7.41 11.67
CA ARG A 3 -1.46 -8.16 10.57
C ARG A 3 -0.50 -7.23 9.83
N ARG A 4 0.74 -7.66 9.55
CA ARG A 4 1.69 -6.91 8.73
C ARG A 4 1.49 -7.27 7.26
N VAL A 5 1.30 -6.28 6.40
CA VAL A 5 0.95 -6.49 4.98
C VAL A 5 1.91 -5.71 4.08
N GLY A 6 2.55 -6.42 3.14
CA GLY A 6 3.39 -5.82 2.11
C GLY A 6 2.58 -5.44 0.87
N ILE A 7 2.76 -4.22 0.38
CA ILE A 7 2.13 -3.69 -0.83
C ILE A 7 3.23 -3.39 -1.86
N ILE A 8 3.17 -4.09 -2.99
CA ILE A 8 4.14 -4.01 -4.09
C ILE A 8 3.41 -3.60 -5.37
N GLY A 9 4.01 -2.73 -6.18
CA GLY A 9 3.41 -2.31 -7.46
C GLY A 9 2.28 -1.27 -7.33
N PHE A 10 2.15 -0.61 -6.17
CA PHE A 10 1.11 0.38 -5.88
C PHE A 10 1.09 1.63 -6.80
N ARG A 11 2.16 1.82 -7.60
CA ARG A 11 2.29 2.95 -8.54
C ARG A 11 1.83 2.65 -9.95
N GLY A 12 1.57 1.38 -10.29
CA GLY A 12 1.00 1.01 -11.59
C GLY A 12 -0.50 1.32 -11.66
N MET A 13 -1.09 1.23 -12.85
CA MET A 13 -2.51 1.52 -13.09
C MET A 13 -3.46 0.77 -12.12
N VAL A 14 -3.20 -0.52 -11.87
CA VAL A 14 -4.01 -1.32 -10.94
C VAL A 14 -3.69 -0.97 -9.49
N GLY A 15 -2.41 -0.78 -9.17
CA GLY A 15 -1.96 -0.49 -7.82
C GLY A 15 -2.48 0.84 -7.28
N SER A 16 -2.55 1.86 -8.13
CA SER A 16 -3.05 3.18 -7.74
C SER A 16 -4.55 3.14 -7.43
N VAL A 17 -5.33 2.45 -8.26
CA VAL A 17 -6.77 2.25 -8.02
C VAL A 17 -6.99 1.43 -6.76
N LEU A 18 -6.20 0.37 -6.53
CA LEU A 18 -6.27 -0.42 -5.31
C LEU A 18 -6.04 0.46 -4.06
N VAL A 19 -4.98 1.27 -4.03
CA VAL A 19 -4.70 2.16 -2.89
C VAL A 19 -5.82 3.18 -2.69
N GLU A 20 -6.34 3.78 -3.76
CA GLU A 20 -7.47 4.72 -3.69
C GLU A 20 -8.70 4.06 -3.07
N ARG A 21 -9.02 2.82 -3.47
CA ARG A 21 -10.14 2.06 -2.90
C ARG A 21 -9.91 1.70 -1.44
N MET A 22 -8.71 1.26 -1.07
CA MET A 22 -8.36 0.92 0.31
C MET A 22 -8.42 2.13 1.24
N LEU A 23 -8.05 3.32 0.76
CA LEU A 23 -8.23 4.58 1.50
C LEU A 23 -9.71 4.91 1.69
N ALA A 24 -10.51 4.81 0.63
CA ALA A 24 -11.94 5.10 0.67
C ALA A 24 -12.71 4.17 1.63
N GLU A 25 -12.32 2.90 1.71
CA GLU A 25 -12.94 1.89 2.59
C GLU A 25 -12.28 1.79 3.97
N ARG A 26 -11.24 2.60 4.24
CA ARG A 26 -10.48 2.59 5.50
C ARG A 26 -9.85 1.22 5.82
N ASP A 27 -9.44 0.49 4.79
CA ASP A 27 -8.82 -0.83 4.95
C ASP A 27 -7.51 -0.76 5.75
N PHE A 28 -6.77 0.35 5.65
CA PHE A 28 -5.53 0.58 6.38
C PHE A 28 -5.68 0.68 7.91
N ASP A 29 -6.90 0.84 8.42
CA ASP A 29 -7.17 0.80 9.87
C ASP A 29 -7.10 -0.65 10.41
N GLN A 30 -7.14 -1.66 9.52
CA GLN A 30 -7.27 -3.07 9.88
C GLN A 30 -5.92 -3.83 9.93
N PHE A 31 -4.85 -3.23 9.41
CA PHE A 31 -3.54 -3.88 9.29
C PHE A 31 -2.39 -2.85 9.26
N GLU A 32 -1.16 -3.31 9.40
CA GLU A 32 0.05 -2.48 9.34
C GLU A 32 0.67 -2.56 7.93
N PRO A 33 0.58 -1.49 7.11
CA PRO A 33 1.06 -1.50 5.72
C PRO A 33 2.57 -1.28 5.61
N TYR A 34 3.21 -1.99 4.69
CA TYR A 34 4.60 -1.81 4.28
C TYR A 34 4.67 -1.67 2.76
N PHE A 35 5.18 -0.55 2.26
CA PHE A 35 5.27 -0.28 0.83
C PHE A 35 6.65 -0.64 0.28
N PHE A 36 6.69 -1.39 -0.82
CA PHE A 36 7.94 -1.78 -1.47
C PHE A 36 8.03 -1.21 -2.88
N SER A 37 9.26 -0.93 -3.29
CA SER A 37 9.58 -0.40 -4.62
C SER A 37 10.91 -0.96 -5.11
N THR A 38 10.99 -1.24 -6.41
CA THR A 38 12.23 -1.67 -7.07
C THR A 38 13.07 -0.50 -7.57
N THR A 39 12.48 0.68 -7.76
CA THR A 39 13.16 1.86 -8.37
C THR A 39 13.32 3.04 -7.43
N GLN A 40 12.57 3.10 -6.33
CA GLN A 40 12.59 4.21 -5.37
C GLN A 40 12.46 3.66 -3.95
N ALA A 41 13.47 2.92 -3.50
CA ALA A 41 13.54 2.49 -2.11
C ALA A 41 13.81 3.71 -1.20
N GLY A 42 13.10 3.80 -0.07
CA GLY A 42 13.24 4.90 0.89
C GLY A 42 12.44 6.18 0.56
N SER A 43 11.76 6.24 -0.59
CA SER A 43 10.79 7.29 -0.86
C SER A 43 9.60 7.17 0.09
N GLN A 44 9.14 8.28 0.67
CA GLN A 44 7.87 8.34 1.40
C GLN A 44 6.73 8.00 0.43
N ALA A 45 5.81 7.12 0.86
CA ALA A 45 4.61 6.76 0.10
C ALA A 45 3.51 7.79 0.33
#